data_AF-G4RNW6-F1
#
_entry.id   AF-G4RNW6-F1
#
_cell.length_a   1.000
_cell.length_b   1.000
_cell.length_c   1.000
_cell.angle_alpha   90.00
_cell.angle_beta   90.00
_cell.angle_gamma   90.00
#
_symmetry.space_group_name_H-M   'P 1'
#
loop_
_entity.id
_entity.type
_entity.pdbx_description
1 polymer ?
#
loop_
_entity_poly.entity_id
_entity_poly.type
_entity_poly.pdbx_seq_one_letter_code
_entity_poly.pdbx_strand_id
1 'polypeptide(L)'
;MITLPTPATVAVGQRGGRLSFYYVEADKFHDMSYPIEGVDLAELSIQGSELRSHLVMASLSTSIVKAVAVDGDVDVLDAAGLRRMKRMKVTIQSVRNREVGKWEDAWNKLLIIGGGKRALALGASRAGALFHINASLTDRRRIETALNVLLALKGFGETTLTCSCRLGPMPVEILSRHDNEYVLVKIYFNILSRKSEEVVVIRGIGGNILRRRIGPLDLINKYIEEVLA
;
A
#
# COMPACT_ATOMS: atom_id res chain seq x y z
N MET A 1 -3.60 12.03 -0.23
CA MET A 1 -2.22 11.92 0.29
C MET A 1 -2.01 12.97 1.36
N ILE A 2 -1.38 12.59 2.47
CA ILE A 2 -0.87 13.51 3.48
C ILE A 2 0.66 13.41 3.52
N THR A 3 1.33 14.50 3.89
CA THR A 3 2.78 14.59 4.01
C THR A 3 3.12 15.22 5.34
N LEU A 4 3.99 14.57 6.12
CA LEU A 4 4.35 14.97 7.48
C LEU A 4 5.87 14.96 7.68
N PRO A 5 6.43 15.86 8.51
CA PRO A 5 7.84 15.80 8.90
C PRO A 5 8.07 14.59 9.80
N THR A 6 9.27 14.00 9.77
CA THR A 6 9.56 12.81 10.58
C THR A 6 10.42 13.13 11.79
N PRO A 7 10.26 12.42 12.92
CA PRO A 7 9.40 11.25 13.14
C PRO A 7 7.91 11.60 13.11
N ALA A 8 7.08 10.69 12.61
CA ALA A 8 5.64 10.89 12.54
C ALA A 8 4.87 9.60 12.76
N THR A 9 3.79 9.69 13.52
CA THR A 9 2.83 8.62 13.76
C THR A 9 1.43 9.09 13.41
N VAL A 10 0.75 8.28 12.63
CA VAL A 10 -0.55 8.60 12.07
C VAL A 10 -1.50 7.45 12.27
N ALA A 11 -2.62 7.74 12.93
CA ALA A 11 -3.78 6.86 12.96
C ALA A 11 -4.66 7.13 11.74
N VAL A 12 -5.21 6.08 11.14
CA VAL A 12 -6.08 6.13 9.97
C VAL A 12 -7.40 5.46 10.31
N GLY A 13 -8.50 6.14 10.03
CA GLY A 13 -9.84 5.61 10.19
C GLY A 13 -10.86 6.54 9.55
N GLN A 14 -12.10 6.46 9.99
CA GLN A 14 -13.14 7.39 9.57
C GLN A 14 -13.60 8.31 10.69
N ARG A 15 -13.93 9.56 10.33
CA ARG A 15 -14.51 10.55 11.24
C ARG A 15 -15.60 11.31 10.49
N GLY A 16 -16.84 11.28 11.00
CA GLY A 16 -17.98 11.92 10.33
C GLY A 16 -18.21 11.44 8.89
N GLY A 17 -18.00 10.14 8.61
CA GLY A 17 -18.15 9.56 7.28
C GLY A 17 -17.05 9.91 6.27
N ARG A 18 -15.92 10.48 6.73
CA ARG A 18 -14.76 10.83 5.89
C ARG A 18 -13.53 10.05 6.30
N LEU A 19 -12.66 9.74 5.35
CA LEU A 19 -11.32 9.26 5.65
C LEU A 19 -10.59 10.32 6.46
N SER A 20 -10.06 9.95 7.62
CA SER A 20 -9.39 10.87 8.52
C SER A 20 -8.06 10.29 8.98
N PHE A 21 -7.11 11.19 9.20
CA PHE A 21 -5.77 10.90 9.70
C PHE A 21 -5.54 11.70 10.97
N TYR A 22 -5.14 11.05 12.05
CA TYR A 22 -4.75 11.72 13.29
C TYR A 22 -3.23 11.68 13.43
N TYR A 23 -2.59 12.84 13.35
CA TYR A 23 -1.15 13.02 13.53
C TYR A 23 -0.84 13.21 15.01
N VAL A 24 -0.22 12.19 15.61
CA VAL A 24 -0.07 12.07 17.07
C VAL A 24 0.87 13.13 17.63
N GLU A 25 1.96 13.45 16.92
CA GLU A 25 2.98 14.38 17.40
C GLU A 25 2.50 15.84 17.42
N ALA A 26 1.53 16.21 16.58
CA ALA A 26 0.94 17.56 16.57
C ALA A 26 -0.49 17.61 17.12
N ASP A 27 -1.00 16.50 17.65
CA ASP A 27 -2.38 16.37 18.14
C ASP A 27 -3.43 16.91 17.15
N LYS A 28 -3.29 16.53 15.87
CA LYS A 28 -4.04 17.15 14.77
C LYS A 28 -4.75 16.13 13.90
N PHE A 29 -6.04 16.39 13.66
CA PHE A 29 -6.84 15.65 12.67
C PHE A 29 -6.70 16.28 11.28
N HIS A 30 -6.66 15.41 10.27
CA HIS A 30 -6.65 15.73 8.86
C HIS A 30 -7.76 14.93 8.17
N ASP A 31 -8.92 15.56 7.99
CA ASP A 31 -10.04 14.96 7.29
C ASP A 31 -9.86 15.14 5.78
N MET A 32 -9.93 14.05 5.03
CA MET A 32 -9.87 14.07 3.58
C MET A 32 -11.27 14.05 2.98
N SER A 33 -11.51 14.93 2.00
CA SER A 33 -12.64 14.84 1.07
C SER A 33 -12.40 13.69 0.07
N TYR A 34 -12.32 12.46 0.57
CA TYR A 34 -12.07 11.26 -0.22
C TYR A 34 -13.28 10.32 -0.11
N PRO A 35 -13.78 9.75 -1.22
CA PRO A 35 -14.90 8.83 -1.16
C PRO A 35 -14.48 7.54 -0.46
N ILE A 36 -15.11 7.21 0.65
CA ILE A 36 -14.93 5.94 1.38
C ILE A 36 -16.18 5.08 1.40
N GLU A 37 -17.20 5.44 0.62
CA GLU A 37 -18.44 4.68 0.54
C GLU A 37 -18.16 3.24 0.11
N GLY A 38 -18.65 2.30 0.91
CA GLY A 38 -18.47 0.87 0.71
C GLY A 38 -17.17 0.30 1.30
N VAL A 39 -16.30 1.10 1.92
CA VAL A 39 -15.11 0.59 2.64
C VAL A 39 -15.44 0.44 4.13
N ASP A 40 -15.08 -0.69 4.74
CA ASP A 40 -15.25 -0.91 6.17
C ASP A 40 -14.10 -0.25 6.96
N LEU A 41 -14.28 1.01 7.35
CA LEU A 41 -13.32 1.76 8.16
C LEU A 41 -13.79 1.85 9.61
N ALA A 42 -12.88 1.62 10.55
CA ALA A 42 -13.18 1.83 11.96
C ALA A 42 -13.19 3.33 12.27
N GLU A 43 -13.99 3.73 13.26
CA GLU A 43 -14.04 5.11 13.74
C GLU A 43 -12.67 5.54 14.30
N LEU A 44 -12.26 6.75 13.95
CA LEU A 44 -11.04 7.38 14.43
C LEU A 44 -11.37 8.29 15.62
N SER A 45 -10.94 7.89 16.82
CA SER A 45 -11.13 8.67 18.04
C SER A 45 -10.06 8.36 19.08
N ILE A 46 -10.00 9.18 20.13
CA ILE A 46 -9.13 8.96 21.30
C ILE A 46 -10.04 8.68 22.48
N GLN A 47 -9.88 7.50 23.10
CA GLN A 47 -10.67 7.07 24.26
C GLN A 47 -9.74 6.94 25.47
N GLY A 48 -9.68 7.99 26.28
CA GLY A 48 -8.68 8.09 27.35
C GLY A 48 -7.27 8.13 26.76
N SER A 49 -6.49 7.06 26.96
CA SER A 49 -5.15 6.90 26.37
C SER A 49 -5.11 5.98 25.14
N GLU A 50 -6.21 5.27 24.85
CA GLU A 50 -6.31 4.36 23.71
C GLU A 50 -6.62 5.14 22.43
N LEU A 51 -5.92 4.78 21.36
CA LEU A 51 -6.13 5.33 20.02
C LEU A 51 -7.02 4.36 19.24
N ARG A 52 -8.30 4.74 19.05
CA ARG A 52 -9.25 3.99 18.23
C ARG A 52 -9.06 4.38 16.77
N SER A 53 -8.84 3.40 15.91
CA SER A 53 -8.57 3.63 14.48
C SER A 53 -8.62 2.30 13.74
N HIS A 54 -8.63 2.33 12.41
CA HIS A 54 -8.51 1.10 11.64
C HIS A 54 -7.05 0.62 11.56
N LEU A 55 -6.12 1.55 11.32
CA LEU A 55 -4.68 1.31 11.14
C LEU A 55 -3.88 2.42 11.81
N VAL A 56 -2.72 2.08 12.40
CA VAL A 56 -1.72 3.08 12.82
C VAL A 56 -0.43 2.84 12.07
N MET A 57 0.19 3.91 11.59
CA MET A 57 1.48 3.91 10.90
C MET A 57 2.46 4.83 11.59
N ALA A 58 3.70 4.40 11.76
CA ALA A 58 4.78 5.21 12.32
C ALA A 58 5.98 5.22 11.38
N SER A 59 6.59 6.39 11.21
CA SER A 59 7.90 6.53 10.59
C SER A 59 8.89 7.10 11.59
N LEU A 60 9.87 6.28 11.98
CA LEU A 60 10.82 6.60 13.06
C LEU A 60 12.16 7.14 12.56
N SER A 61 12.58 6.74 11.37
CA SER A 61 13.87 7.10 10.76
C SER A 61 13.76 7.07 9.22
N THR A 62 14.89 7.26 8.52
CA THR A 62 14.95 7.34 7.05
C THR A 62 14.41 6.10 6.33
N SER A 63 14.47 4.91 6.94
CA SER A 63 14.05 3.64 6.33
C SER A 63 13.06 2.83 7.17
N ILE A 64 12.70 3.29 8.37
CA ILE A 64 11.81 2.54 9.27
C ILE A 64 10.41 3.13 9.16
N VAL A 65 9.54 2.43 8.43
CA VAL A 65 8.09 2.65 8.41
C VAL A 65 7.40 1.39 8.91
N LYS A 66 6.61 1.53 9.96
CA LYS A 66 5.91 0.44 10.63
C LYS A 66 4.41 0.69 10.61
N ALA A 67 3.62 -0.37 10.58
CA ALA A 67 2.17 -0.30 10.66
C ALA A 67 1.56 -1.42 11.49
N VAL A 68 0.40 -1.16 12.09
CA VAL A 68 -0.37 -2.14 12.84
C VAL A 68 -1.87 -1.92 12.65
N ALA A 69 -2.62 -3.01 12.50
CA ALA A 69 -4.08 -2.97 12.49
C ALA A 69 -4.59 -2.80 13.93
N VAL A 70 -5.67 -2.03 14.13
CA VAL A 70 -6.20 -1.75 15.48
C VAL A 70 -7.62 -2.28 15.62
N ASP A 71 -8.62 -1.53 15.16
CA ASP A 71 -10.03 -1.88 15.33
C ASP A 71 -10.63 -2.63 14.14
N GLY A 72 -9.92 -2.70 13.02
CA GLY A 72 -10.36 -3.40 11.81
C GLY A 72 -9.29 -4.31 11.21
N ASP A 73 -9.67 -4.99 10.14
CA ASP A 73 -8.83 -5.93 9.42
C ASP A 73 -8.05 -5.24 8.29
N VAL A 74 -6.73 -5.38 8.32
CA VAL A 74 -5.83 -4.86 7.29
C VAL A 74 -5.01 -6.00 6.71
N ASP A 75 -4.96 -6.09 5.40
CA ASP A 75 -4.09 -7.03 4.71
C ASP A 75 -2.86 -6.31 4.14
N VAL A 76 -1.68 -6.92 4.22
CA VAL A 76 -0.47 -6.47 3.53
C VAL A 76 -0.34 -7.29 2.26
N LEU A 77 -0.18 -6.61 1.12
CA LEU A 77 0.21 -7.23 -0.13
C LEU A 77 1.74 -7.10 -0.29
N ASP A 78 2.42 -8.24 -0.27
CA ASP A 78 3.87 -8.35 -0.47
C ASP A 78 4.23 -9.54 -1.38
N ALA A 79 5.52 -9.87 -1.50
CA ALA A 79 5.99 -10.97 -2.34
C ALA A 79 5.51 -12.36 -1.89
N ALA A 80 5.13 -12.53 -0.61
CA ALA A 80 4.53 -13.77 -0.14
C ALA A 80 3.06 -13.88 -0.58
N GLY A 81 2.41 -12.76 -0.88
CA GLY A 81 1.02 -12.68 -1.32
C GLY A 81 0.24 -11.70 -0.45
N LEU A 82 -1.04 -11.98 -0.25
CA LEU A 82 -1.90 -11.22 0.64
C LEU A 82 -1.85 -11.86 2.03
N ARG A 83 -1.48 -11.09 3.06
CA ARG A 83 -1.38 -11.57 4.44
C ARG A 83 -2.07 -10.63 5.41
N ARG A 84 -2.91 -11.20 6.28
CA ARG A 84 -3.57 -10.46 7.35
C ARG A 84 -2.55 -9.91 8.35
N MET A 85 -2.67 -8.62 8.65
CA MET A 85 -1.88 -7.97 9.68
C MET A 85 -2.33 -8.41 11.07
N LYS A 86 -1.37 -8.49 12.00
CA LYS A 86 -1.72 -8.66 13.42
C LYS A 86 -2.44 -7.42 13.94
N ARG A 87 -3.54 -7.65 14.66
CA ARG A 87 -4.24 -6.60 15.39
C ARG A 87 -3.61 -6.37 16.75
N MET A 88 -3.42 -5.11 17.11
CA MET A 88 -2.94 -4.72 18.44
C MET A 88 -3.63 -3.45 18.91
N LYS A 89 -3.84 -3.36 20.22
CA LYS A 89 -4.19 -2.08 20.84
C LYS A 89 -3.02 -1.12 20.75
N VAL A 90 -3.31 0.15 20.51
CA VAL A 90 -2.32 1.22 20.45
C VAL A 90 -2.73 2.30 21.44
N THR A 91 -1.77 2.75 22.26
CA THR A 91 -1.97 3.90 23.15
C THR A 91 -1.11 5.06 22.70
N ILE A 92 -1.52 6.27 23.06
CA ILE A 92 -0.71 7.48 22.82
C ILE A 92 0.67 7.33 23.48
N GLN A 93 0.73 6.72 24.67
CA GLN A 93 1.98 6.50 25.39
C GLN A 93 2.90 5.51 24.64
N SER A 94 2.38 4.37 24.17
CA SER A 94 3.20 3.39 23.44
C SER A 94 3.78 3.98 22.15
N VAL A 95 3.01 4.84 21.48
CA VAL A 95 3.48 5.59 20.31
C VAL A 95 4.59 6.56 20.67
N ARG A 96 4.39 7.39 21.71
CA ARG A 96 5.39 8.38 22.16
C ARG A 96 6.68 7.72 22.63
N ASN A 97 6.59 6.55 23.26
CA ASN A 97 7.73 5.72 23.66
C ASN A 97 8.37 4.95 22.49
N ARG A 98 7.81 5.04 21.27
CA ARG A 98 8.28 4.34 20.06
C ARG A 98 8.29 2.82 20.19
N GLU A 99 7.31 2.27 20.90
CA GLU A 99 7.15 0.82 21.12
C GLU A 99 6.55 0.11 19.90
N VAL A 100 7.18 0.29 18.73
CA VAL A 100 6.68 -0.21 17.43
C VAL A 100 7.40 -1.48 16.96
N GLY A 101 8.26 -2.08 17.80
CA GLY A 101 9.09 -3.22 17.41
C GLY A 101 8.31 -4.45 16.93
N LYS A 102 7.09 -4.65 17.45
CA LYS A 102 6.18 -5.75 17.07
C LYS A 102 5.32 -5.43 15.85
N TRP A 103 5.35 -4.19 15.36
CA TRP A 103 4.55 -3.75 14.21
C TRP A 103 5.18 -4.24 12.92
N GLU A 104 4.36 -4.34 11.88
CA GLU A 104 4.79 -4.85 10.59
C GLU A 104 5.55 -3.79 9.81
N ASP A 105 6.50 -4.20 8.97
CA ASP A 105 7.12 -3.29 8.00
C ASP A 105 6.09 -2.90 6.94
N ALA A 106 5.92 -1.59 6.73
CA ALA A 106 4.99 -1.01 5.79
C ALA A 106 5.66 -0.09 4.75
N TRP A 107 7.00 0.01 4.75
CA TRP A 107 7.69 0.90 3.82
C TRP A 107 7.53 0.39 2.38
N ASN A 108 6.93 1.22 1.52
CA ASN A 108 6.61 0.89 0.13
C ASN A 108 5.82 -0.42 -0.03
N LYS A 109 5.08 -0.84 1.00
CA LYS A 109 4.12 -1.94 0.89
C LYS A 109 2.73 -1.38 0.67
N LEU A 110 1.90 -2.18 0.01
CA LEU A 110 0.50 -1.86 -0.16
C LEU A 110 -0.30 -2.49 0.99
N LEU A 111 -1.00 -1.66 1.74
CA LEU A 111 -1.92 -2.06 2.80
C LEU A 111 -3.34 -1.97 2.25
N ILE A 112 -4.15 -2.99 2.46
CA ILE A 112 -5.51 -3.10 1.94
C ILE A 112 -6.48 -3.16 3.11
N ILE A 113 -7.43 -2.23 3.13
CA ILE A 113 -8.60 -2.26 4.00
C ILE A 113 -9.81 -2.60 3.13
N GLY A 114 -10.45 -3.72 3.39
CA GLY A 114 -11.58 -4.21 2.59
C GLY A 114 -12.95 -3.68 3.02
N GLY A 115 -13.97 -3.91 2.20
CA GLY A 115 -15.39 -3.82 2.54
C GLY A 115 -16.28 -4.05 1.30
N GLY A 116 -17.11 -5.11 1.28
CA GLY A 116 -18.07 -5.33 0.18
C GLY A 116 -17.46 -5.30 -1.24
N LYS A 117 -17.88 -4.34 -2.08
CA LYS A 117 -17.44 -4.19 -3.50
C LYS A 117 -16.18 -3.32 -3.68
N ARG A 118 -15.72 -2.60 -2.65
CA ARG A 118 -14.60 -1.66 -2.75
C ARG A 118 -13.55 -1.95 -1.67
N ALA A 119 -12.36 -1.44 -1.86
CA ALA A 119 -11.32 -1.48 -0.84
C ALA A 119 -10.56 -0.16 -0.85
N LEU A 120 -9.89 0.13 0.26
CA LEU A 120 -8.95 1.22 0.37
C LEU A 120 -7.53 0.65 0.32
N ALA A 121 -6.79 1.04 -0.71
CA ALA A 121 -5.37 0.84 -0.81
C ALA A 121 -4.64 1.99 -0.12
N LEU A 122 -3.84 1.68 0.88
CA LEU A 122 -2.99 2.59 1.63
C LEU A 122 -1.53 2.27 1.35
N GLY A 123 -0.71 3.29 1.28
CA GLY A 123 0.69 3.13 1.00
C GLY A 123 1.53 4.19 1.70
N ALA A 124 2.63 3.75 2.29
CA ALA A 124 3.46 4.55 3.16
C ALA A 124 4.87 4.64 2.56
N SER A 125 5.36 5.85 2.32
CA SER A 125 6.65 6.09 1.67
C SER A 125 7.38 7.27 2.25
N ARG A 126 8.67 7.39 1.93
CA ARG A 126 9.58 8.43 2.43
C ARG A 126 10.22 9.19 1.27
N ALA A 127 10.43 10.49 1.47
CA ALA A 127 11.32 11.30 0.65
C ALA A 127 12.10 12.26 1.56
N GLY A 128 13.38 11.96 1.82
CA GLY A 128 14.18 12.70 2.80
C GLY A 128 13.53 12.68 4.18
N ALA A 129 13.33 13.86 4.78
CA ALA A 129 12.71 14.04 6.10
C ALA A 129 11.17 13.96 6.09
N LEU A 130 10.55 13.65 4.95
CA LEU A 130 9.09 13.64 4.79
C LEU A 130 8.55 12.21 4.77
N PHE A 131 7.45 12.01 5.49
CA PHE A 131 6.62 10.82 5.48
C PHE A 131 5.35 11.08 4.69
N HIS A 132 5.12 10.25 3.67
CA HIS A 132 3.96 10.33 2.81
C HIS A 132 3.06 9.14 3.04
N ILE A 133 1.79 9.41 3.34
CA ILE A 133 0.74 8.39 3.33
C ILE A 133 -0.21 8.72 2.20
N ASN A 134 -0.33 7.79 1.27
CA ASN A 134 -1.31 7.86 0.21
C ASN A 134 -2.42 6.85 0.45
N ALA A 135 -3.63 7.23 0.06
CA ALA A 135 -4.83 6.43 0.16
C ALA A 135 -5.55 6.50 -1.18
N SER A 136 -6.00 5.38 -1.70
CA SER A 136 -6.81 5.34 -2.91
C SER A 136 -7.86 4.24 -2.86
N LEU A 137 -9.00 4.46 -3.50
CA LEU A 137 -9.95 3.39 -3.76
C LEU A 137 -9.33 2.37 -4.71
N THR A 138 -9.54 1.11 -4.38
CA THR A 138 -9.20 -0.03 -5.21
C THR A 138 -10.37 -1.02 -5.24
N ASP A 139 -10.24 -2.09 -6.03
CA ASP A 139 -11.25 -3.14 -6.15
C ASP A 139 -10.62 -4.54 -6.13
N ARG A 140 -11.49 -5.53 -6.00
CA ARG A 140 -11.11 -6.95 -5.95
C ARG A 140 -10.38 -7.38 -7.22
N ARG A 141 -10.78 -6.89 -8.40
CA ARG A 141 -10.16 -7.20 -9.69
C ARG A 141 -8.67 -6.87 -9.68
N ARG A 142 -8.27 -5.70 -9.17
CA ARG A 142 -6.85 -5.29 -9.11
C ARG A 142 -6.05 -6.12 -8.11
N ILE A 143 -6.64 -6.42 -6.96
CA ILE A 143 -5.99 -7.27 -5.94
C ILE A 143 -5.74 -8.67 -6.51
N GLU A 144 -6.76 -9.31 -7.09
CA GLU A 144 -6.65 -10.63 -7.71
C GLU A 144 -5.67 -10.63 -8.89
N THR A 145 -5.69 -9.59 -9.72
CA THR A 145 -4.75 -9.46 -10.84
C THR A 145 -3.30 -9.38 -10.34
N ALA A 146 -3.02 -8.59 -9.30
CA ALA A 146 -1.68 -8.52 -8.72
C ALA A 146 -1.23 -9.85 -8.12
N LEU A 147 -2.12 -10.59 -7.47
CA LEU A 147 -1.82 -11.91 -6.93
C LEU A 147 -1.54 -12.93 -8.04
N ASN A 148 -2.33 -12.94 -9.11
CA ASN A 148 -2.13 -13.83 -10.25
C ASN A 148 -0.80 -13.55 -10.96
N VAL A 149 -0.46 -12.27 -11.17
CA VAL A 149 0.84 -11.88 -11.73
C VAL A 149 1.98 -12.29 -10.82
N LEU A 150 1.85 -12.06 -9.51
CA LEU A 150 2.85 -12.49 -8.53
C LEU A 150 3.10 -14.00 -8.61
N LEU A 151 2.04 -14.81 -8.70
CA LEU A 151 2.14 -16.26 -8.86
C LEU A 151 2.81 -16.65 -10.19
N ALA A 152 2.42 -16.03 -11.29
CA ALA A 152 3.01 -16.31 -12.60
C ALA A 152 4.51 -15.98 -12.62
N LEU A 153 4.90 -14.83 -12.07
CA LEU A 153 6.29 -14.38 -12.06
C LEU A 153 7.18 -15.12 -11.05
N LYS A 154 6.61 -15.76 -10.02
CA LYS A 154 7.35 -16.70 -9.15
C LYS A 154 7.89 -17.90 -9.93
N GLY A 155 7.24 -18.29 -11.02
CA GLY A 155 7.76 -19.33 -11.91
C GLY A 155 8.97 -18.88 -12.74
N PHE A 156 9.17 -17.57 -12.93
CA PHE A 156 10.32 -17.02 -13.65
C PHE A 156 11.58 -16.93 -12.79
N GLY A 157 11.44 -16.52 -11.52
CA GLY A 157 12.59 -16.32 -10.63
C GLY A 157 12.25 -15.64 -9.31
N GLU A 158 13.27 -15.05 -8.68
CA GLU A 158 13.11 -14.34 -7.41
C GLU A 158 12.23 -13.12 -7.59
N THR A 159 11.08 -13.11 -6.91
CA THR A 159 10.05 -12.10 -7.12
C THR A 159 9.93 -11.17 -5.92
N THR A 160 9.85 -9.87 -6.21
CA THR A 160 9.63 -8.79 -5.25
C THR A 160 8.39 -7.99 -5.65
N LEU A 161 7.74 -7.39 -4.67
CA LEU A 161 6.58 -6.53 -4.87
C LEU A 161 6.80 -5.24 -4.09
N THR A 162 6.67 -4.11 -4.77
CA THR A 162 6.80 -2.77 -4.17
C THR A 162 5.70 -1.86 -4.67
N CYS A 163 5.25 -0.96 -3.81
CA CYS A 163 4.31 0.09 -4.15
C CYS A 163 5.06 1.43 -4.20
N SER A 164 4.99 2.09 -5.35
CA SER A 164 5.45 3.46 -5.52
C SER A 164 4.36 4.43 -5.00
N CYS A 165 4.07 4.31 -3.70
CA CYS A 165 2.84 4.82 -3.08
C CYS A 165 2.70 6.34 -3.08
N ARG A 166 3.80 7.08 -3.23
CA ARG A 166 3.78 8.54 -3.39
C ARG A 166 3.10 9.02 -4.67
N LEU A 167 2.91 8.14 -5.66
CA LEU A 167 2.30 8.51 -6.93
C LEU A 167 0.77 8.39 -6.84
N GLY A 168 0.05 9.39 -7.37
CA GLY A 168 -1.42 9.41 -7.38
C GLY A 168 -2.08 8.15 -7.95
N PRO A 169 -1.58 7.56 -9.06
CA PRO A 169 -2.11 6.29 -9.58
C PRO A 169 -1.86 5.06 -8.70
N MET A 170 -1.02 5.16 -7.67
CA MET A 170 -0.57 4.05 -6.80
C MET A 170 -0.11 2.80 -7.59
N PRO A 171 0.98 2.90 -8.37
CA PRO A 171 1.52 1.74 -9.06
C PRO A 171 2.12 0.74 -8.07
N VAL A 172 1.69 -0.50 -8.20
CA VAL A 172 2.34 -1.69 -7.66
C VAL A 172 3.21 -2.30 -8.75
N GLU A 173 4.47 -2.50 -8.40
CA GLU A 173 5.53 -3.00 -9.25
C GLU A 173 5.90 -4.41 -8.77
N ILE A 174 5.63 -5.41 -9.61
CA ILE A 174 6.00 -6.80 -9.37
C ILE A 174 7.18 -7.10 -10.27
N LEU A 175 8.33 -7.34 -9.65
CA LEU A 175 9.60 -7.56 -10.34
C LEU A 175 10.08 -8.96 -10.05
N SER A 176 10.30 -9.76 -11.09
CA SER A 176 10.94 -11.07 -10.99
C SER A 176 12.26 -11.09 -11.74
N ARG A 177 13.28 -11.71 -11.14
CA ARG A 177 14.65 -11.75 -11.65
C ARG A 177 15.15 -13.18 -11.71
N HIS A 178 15.84 -13.50 -12.80
CA HIS A 178 16.53 -14.76 -13.01
C HIS A 178 17.86 -14.45 -13.71
N ASP A 179 18.98 -14.75 -13.04
CA ASP A 179 20.32 -14.33 -13.46
C ASP A 179 20.40 -12.83 -13.77
N ASN A 180 20.74 -12.47 -15.01
CA ASN A 180 20.83 -11.09 -15.48
C ASN A 180 19.53 -10.59 -16.14
N GLU A 181 18.52 -11.45 -16.25
CA GLU A 181 17.21 -11.12 -16.82
C GLU A 181 16.22 -10.65 -15.75
N TYR A 182 15.29 -9.81 -16.17
CA TYR A 182 14.17 -9.40 -15.33
C TYR A 182 12.88 -9.23 -16.10
N VAL A 183 11.77 -9.48 -15.40
CA VAL A 183 10.42 -9.12 -15.83
C VAL A 183 9.80 -8.19 -14.79
N LEU A 184 9.33 -7.04 -15.24
CA LEU A 184 8.67 -6.03 -14.41
C LEU A 184 7.25 -5.81 -14.90
N VAL A 185 6.29 -6.01 -14.01
CA VAL A 185 4.87 -5.70 -14.24
C VAL A 185 4.44 -4.55 -13.34
N LYS A 186 3.75 -3.56 -13.89
CA LYS A 186 3.16 -2.44 -13.14
C LYS A 186 1.64 -2.44 -13.27
N ILE A 187 0.95 -2.42 -12.13
CA ILE A 187 -0.52 -2.35 -12.02
C ILE A 187 -0.88 -1.11 -11.20
N TYR A 188 -1.84 -0.31 -11.67
CA TYR A 188 -2.24 0.92 -10.98
C TYR A 188 -3.48 0.69 -10.11
N PHE A 189 -3.32 0.82 -8.79
CA PHE A 189 -4.35 0.42 -7.84
C PHE A 189 -5.46 1.46 -7.61
N ASN A 190 -5.20 2.74 -7.90
CA ASN A 190 -6.20 3.78 -7.73
C ASN A 190 -7.23 3.76 -8.86
N ILE A 191 -8.44 3.22 -8.61
CA ILE A 191 -9.51 3.11 -9.63
C ILE A 191 -10.00 4.45 -10.16
N LEU A 192 -9.76 5.54 -9.43
CA LEU A 192 -10.15 6.88 -9.86
C LEU A 192 -9.12 7.50 -10.82
N SER A 193 -7.98 6.84 -11.04
CA SER A 193 -6.97 7.28 -11.99
C SER A 193 -7.32 6.84 -13.41
N ARG A 194 -7.03 7.68 -14.41
CA ARG A 194 -7.10 7.27 -15.83
C ARG A 194 -6.16 6.12 -16.17
N LYS A 195 -5.06 5.96 -15.42
CA LYS A 195 -4.10 4.86 -15.60
C LYS A 195 -4.58 3.53 -15.03
N SER A 196 -5.70 3.51 -14.31
CA SER A 196 -6.16 2.34 -13.57
C SER A 196 -6.52 1.16 -14.46
N GLU A 197 -6.85 1.40 -15.73
CA GLU A 197 -7.13 0.37 -16.74
C GLU A 197 -5.91 0.04 -17.61
N GLU A 198 -4.75 0.65 -17.34
CA GLU A 198 -3.51 0.37 -18.04
C GLU A 198 -2.59 -0.57 -17.22
N VAL A 199 -1.76 -1.33 -17.91
CA VAL A 199 -0.65 -2.09 -17.32
C VAL A 199 0.62 -1.86 -18.12
N VAL A 200 1.75 -2.05 -17.46
CA VAL A 200 3.07 -2.03 -18.11
C VAL A 200 3.76 -3.35 -17.83
N VAL A 201 4.23 -4.03 -18.88
CA VAL A 201 5.02 -5.27 -18.78
C VAL A 201 6.34 -5.04 -19.52
N ILE A 202 7.46 -5.31 -18.86
CA ILE A 202 8.81 -5.09 -19.39
C ILE A 202 9.63 -6.36 -19.17
N ARG A 203 10.36 -6.81 -20.20
CA ARG A 203 11.52 -7.72 -20.05
C ARG A 203 12.79 -6.94 -20.29
N GLY A 204 13.83 -7.28 -19.55
CA GLY A 204 15.14 -6.69 -19.76
C GLY A 204 16.30 -7.56 -19.31
N ILE A 205 17.51 -7.12 -19.64
CA ILE A 205 18.79 -7.71 -19.24
C ILE A 205 19.72 -6.61 -18.71
N GLY A 206 20.31 -6.81 -17.53
CA GLY A 206 21.33 -5.88 -17.00
C GLY A 206 20.88 -4.42 -16.91
N GLY A 207 19.59 -4.20 -16.68
CA GLY A 207 18.97 -2.86 -16.64
C GLY A 207 18.51 -2.30 -18.00
N ASN A 208 18.79 -2.97 -19.11
CA ASN A 208 18.31 -2.60 -20.44
C ASN A 208 16.94 -3.20 -20.72
N ILE A 209 16.06 -2.43 -21.36
CA ILE A 209 14.75 -2.91 -21.80
C ILE A 209 14.89 -3.64 -23.13
N LEU A 210 14.52 -4.92 -23.18
CA LEU A 210 14.48 -5.71 -24.40
C LEU A 210 13.09 -5.64 -25.06
N ARG A 211 12.04 -5.80 -24.26
CA ARG A 211 10.65 -5.73 -24.72
C ARG A 211 9.82 -4.95 -23.72
N ARG A 212 8.86 -4.19 -24.25
CA ARG A 212 7.91 -3.41 -23.46
C ARG A 212 6.52 -3.50 -24.08
N ARG A 213 5.53 -3.78 -23.23
CA ARG A 213 4.12 -3.71 -23.54
C ARG A 213 3.43 -2.73 -22.59
N ILE A 214 2.53 -1.93 -23.16
CA ILE A 214 1.65 -1.03 -22.44
C ILE A 214 0.28 -1.19 -23.07
N GLY A 215 -0.75 -1.36 -22.26
CA GLY A 215 -2.10 -1.49 -22.77
C GLY A 215 -3.10 -1.86 -21.69
N PRO A 216 -4.30 -2.32 -22.08
CA PRO A 216 -5.38 -2.63 -21.15
C PRO A 216 -5.00 -3.70 -20.11
N LEU A 217 -5.50 -3.52 -18.88
CA LEU A 217 -5.35 -4.45 -17.75
C LEU A 217 -5.83 -5.87 -18.10
N ASP A 218 -6.88 -6.00 -18.91
CA ASP A 218 -7.42 -7.30 -19.33
C ASP A 218 -6.48 -8.12 -20.22
N LEU A 219 -5.48 -7.47 -20.83
CA LEU A 219 -4.50 -8.14 -21.70
C LEU A 219 -3.21 -8.51 -20.96
N ILE A 220 -3.16 -8.38 -19.63
CA ILE A 220 -1.94 -8.55 -18.84
C ILE A 220 -1.29 -9.93 -19.01
N ASN A 221 -2.07 -11.01 -19.00
CA ASN A 221 -1.54 -12.37 -19.17
C ASN A 221 -0.91 -12.55 -20.56
N LYS A 222 -1.60 -12.09 -21.61
CA LYS A 222 -1.07 -12.07 -22.98
C LYS A 222 0.24 -11.28 -23.06
N TYR A 223 0.32 -10.12 -22.40
CA TYR A 223 1.55 -9.33 -22.39
C TYR A 223 2.69 -10.00 -21.64
N ILE A 224 2.41 -10.73 -20.56
CA ILE A 224 3.40 -11.53 -19.86
C ILE A 224 3.90 -12.66 -20.76
N GLU A 225 3.01 -13.40 -21.42
CA GLU A 225 3.37 -14.47 -22.36
C GLU A 225 4.23 -13.95 -23.52
N GLU A 226 3.84 -12.84 -24.17
CA GLU A 226 4.61 -12.23 -25.27
C GLU A 226 6.00 -11.73 -24.86
N VAL A 227 6.15 -11.35 -23.59
CA VAL A 227 7.41 -10.85 -23.02
C VAL A 227 8.31 -12.03 -22.63
N LEU A 228 7.72 -13.14 -22.17
CA LEU A 228 8.44 -14.35 -21.78
C LEU A 228 8.83 -15.25 -22.96
N ALA A 229 8.05 -15.26 -24.05
CA ALA A 229 8.36 -15.98 -25.29
C ALA A 229 9.63 -15.46 -25.99
#